data_AF-A0A7W0R7N5-F1
#
_entry.id   AF-A0A7W0R7N5-F1
#
_cell.length_a   1.000
_cell.length_b   1.000
_cell.length_c   1.000
_cell.angle_alpha   90.00
_cell.angle_beta   90.00
_cell.angle_gamma   90.00
#
_symmetry.space_group_name_H-M   'P 1'
#
loop_
_entity.id
_entity.type
_entity.pdbx_description
1 polymer ?
#
loop_
_entity_poly.entity_id
_entity_poly.type
_entity_poly.pdbx_seq_one_letter_code
_entity_poly.pdbx_strand_id
1 'polypeptide(L)' 'GRIVAVADVFDALTQERPYKHAWPVDDAIKEIDRQRSHQFDPDLVDAFMRVIERREQGIPIL' A
#
# COMPACT_ATOMS: atom_id res chain seq x y z
N GLY A 1 6.39 -7.59 11.69
CA GLY A 1 7.22 -7.87 10.51
C GLY A 1 7.09 -6.72 9.54
N ARG A 2 8.18 -6.25 8.93
CA ARG A 2 8.21 -5.00 8.14
C ARG A 2 7.30 -5.02 6.91
N ILE A 3 7.23 -6.13 6.19
CA ILE A 3 6.33 -6.32 5.04
C ILE A 3 4.86 -6.25 5.47
N VAL A 4 4.52 -6.97 6.56
CA VAL A 4 3.15 -7.01 7.09
C VAL A 4 2.70 -5.63 7.54
N ALA A 5 3.60 -4.77 8.03
CA ALA A 5 3.23 -3.41 8.43
C ALA A 5 2.75 -2.56 7.26
N VAL A 6 3.40 -2.66 6.08
CA VAL A 6 2.94 -1.97 4.86
C VAL A 6 1.59 -2.51 4.42
N ALA A 7 1.44 -3.84 4.41
CA ALA A 7 0.19 -4.49 4.02
C ALA A 7 -0.98 -4.12 4.94
N ASP A 8 -0.75 -4.11 6.26
CA ASP A 8 -1.77 -3.78 7.28
C ASP A 8 -2.24 -2.32 7.16
N VAL A 9 -1.31 -1.39 6.94
CA VAL A 9 -1.67 0.03 6.75
C VAL A 9 -2.43 0.22 5.45
N PHE A 10 -1.96 -0.37 4.35
CA PHE A 10 -2.66 -0.30 3.07
C PHE A 10 -4.09 -0.84 3.19
N ASP A 11 -4.25 -2.01 3.80
CA ASP A 11 -5.54 -2.66 4.01
C ASP A 11 -6.47 -1.81 4.90
N ALA A 12 -5.94 -1.25 5.99
CA ALA A 12 -6.69 -0.34 6.87
C ALA A 12 -7.13 0.96 6.17
N LEU A 13 -6.42 1.39 5.11
CA LEU A 13 -6.79 2.54 4.30
C LEU A 13 -7.88 2.18 3.28
N THR A 14 -7.75 1.05 2.58
CA THR A 14 -8.61 0.69 1.44
C THR A 14 -9.84 -0.14 1.80
N GLN A 15 -9.95 -0.66 3.01
CA GLN A 15 -11.14 -1.38 3.45
C GLN A 15 -12.18 -0.46 4.10
N GLU A 16 -13.45 -0.69 3.77
CA GLU A 16 -14.57 -0.05 4.45
C GLU A 16 -14.74 -0.64 5.86
N ARG A 17 -15.02 0.25 6.82
CA ARG A 17 -15.31 -0.11 8.21
C ARG A 17 -16.57 0.62 8.66
N PRO A 18 -17.29 0.15 9.69
CA PRO A 18 -18.56 0.74 10.12
C PRO A 18 -18.53 2.26 10.39
N TYR A 19 -17.35 2.82 10.66
CA TYR A 19 -17.14 4.24 10.99
C TYR A 19 -16.19 4.97 10.03
N LYS A 20 -15.77 4.32 8.93
CA LYS A 20 -14.78 4.87 8.01
C LYS A 20 -15.04 4.36 6.60
N HIS A 21 -15.22 5.29 5.66
CA HIS A 21 -15.22 4.94 4.25
C HIS A 21 -13.82 4.52 3.78
N ALA A 22 -13.78 3.50 2.93
CA ALA A 22 -12.58 3.10 2.22
C ALA A 22 -11.99 4.29 1.45
N TRP A 23 -10.67 4.44 1.52
CA TRP A 23 -9.97 5.38 0.66
C TRP A 23 -9.90 4.84 -0.77
N PRO A 24 -9.88 5.71 -1.79
CA PRO A 24 -9.43 5.34 -3.12
C PRO A 24 -8.04 4.70 -3.05
N VAL A 25 -7.83 3.64 -3.83
CA VAL A 25 -6.55 2.90 -3.84
C VAL A 25 -5.38 3.83 -4.16
N ASP A 26 -5.53 4.72 -5.14
CA ASP A 26 -4.51 5.70 -5.51
C ASP A 26 -4.10 6.61 -4.35
N ASP A 27 -5.04 7.00 -3.50
CA ASP A 27 -4.77 7.85 -2.34
C ASP A 27 -4.08 7.06 -1.22
N ALA A 28 -4.43 5.78 -1.05
CA ALA A 28 -3.71 4.90 -0.14
C ALA A 28 -2.25 4.66 -0.62
N ILE A 29 -2.03 4.48 -1.92
CA ILE A 29 -0.68 4.35 -2.50
C ILE A 29 0.14 5.62 -2.26
N LYS A 30 -0.42 6.81 -2.52
CA LYS A 30 0.24 8.09 -2.25
C LYS A 30 0.61 8.24 -0.77
N GLU A 31 -0.26 7.81 0.14
CA GLU A 31 0.03 7.86 1.58
C GLU A 31 1.17 6.92 1.97
N ILE A 32 1.21 5.70 1.43
CA ILE A 32 2.33 4.78 1.64
C ILE A 32 3.65 5.38 1.14
N ASP A 33 3.65 6.02 -0.05
CA ASP A 33 4.86 6.69 -0.57
C ASP A 33 5.27 7.90 0.28
N ARG A 34 4.30 8.69 0.76
CA ARG A 34 4.56 9.85 1.64
C ARG A 34 5.26 9.45 2.94
N GLN A 35 5.01 8.22 3.40
CA GLN A 35 5.57 7.66 4.63
C GLN A 35 6.93 6.96 4.42
N ARG A 36 7.46 6.97 3.19
CA ARG A 36 8.80 6.48 2.83
C ARG A 36 9.89 7.15 3.67
N SER A 37 10.84 6.35 4.14
CA SER A 37 11.95 6.80 5.02
C SER A 37 11.51 7.37 6.37
N HIS A 38 10.20 7.34 6.69
CA HIS A 38 9.67 7.79 7.98
C HIS A 38 9.07 6.63 8.75
N GLN A 39 7.93 6.11 8.30
CA GLN A 39 7.29 4.94 8.88
C GLN A 39 7.77 3.64 8.20
N PHE A 40 8.10 3.71 6.91
CA PHE A 40 8.44 2.55 6.10
C PHE A 40 9.87 2.61 5.57
N ASP A 41 10.49 1.43 5.53
CA ASP A 41 11.77 1.19 4.88
C ASP A 41 11.63 1.51 3.37
N PRO A 42 12.49 2.38 2.79
CA PRO A 42 12.39 2.78 1.39
C PRO A 42 12.39 1.61 0.40
N ASP A 43 13.19 0.58 0.68
CA ASP A 43 13.29 -0.60 -0.18
C ASP A 43 11.97 -1.39 -0.20
N LEU A 44 11.21 -1.37 0.92
CA LEU A 44 9.89 -1.99 0.99
C LEU A 44 8.82 -1.17 0.29
N VAL A 45 8.91 0.16 0.37
CA VAL A 45 8.01 1.04 -0.40
C VAL A 45 8.24 0.81 -1.90
N ASP A 46 9.49 0.74 -2.35
CA ASP A 46 9.80 0.44 -3.76
C ASP A 46 9.31 -0.93 -4.20
N ALA A 47 9.47 -1.96 -3.37
CA ALA A 47 8.93 -3.28 -3.64
C ALA A 47 7.39 -3.27 -3.74
N PHE A 48 6.72 -2.54 -2.85
CA PHE A 48 5.27 -2.36 -2.86
C PHE A 48 4.80 -1.67 -4.14
N MET A 49 5.44 -0.57 -4.56
CA MET A 49 5.08 0.14 -5.79
C MET A 49 5.20 -0.73 -7.04
N ARG A 50 6.26 -1.55 -7.13
CA ARG A 50 6.44 -2.50 -8.24
C ARG A 50 5.32 -3.55 -8.30
N VAL A 51 4.79 -3.97 -7.15
CA VAL A 51 3.67 -4.92 -7.08
C VAL A 51 2.36 -4.26 -7.52
N ILE A 52 2.11 -3.02 -7.10
CA ILE A 52 0.94 -2.24 -7.53
C ILE A 52 0.95 -2.03 -9.04
N GLU A 53 2.07 -1.58 -9.60
CA GLU A 53 2.20 -1.37 -11.05
C GLU A 53 1.93 -2.67 -11.84
N ARG A 54 2.46 -3.80 -11.38
CA ARG A 54 2.19 -5.11 -12.00
C ARG A 54 0.72 -5.49 -11.95
N ARG A 55 0.03 -5.21 -10.83
CA ARG A 55 -1.41 -5.45 -10.70
C ARG A 55 -2.22 -4.61 -11.67
N GLU A 56 -1.91 -3.33 -11.81
CA GLU A 56 -2.61 -2.43 -12.75
C GLU A 56 -2.41 -2.85 -14.21
N GLN A 57 -1.24 -3.40 -14.53
CA GLN A 57 -0.93 -3.96 -15.85
C GLN A 57 -1.56 -5.36 -16.09
N GLY A 58 -2.30 -5.91 -15.12
CA GLY A 58 -2.92 -7.24 -15.22
C GLY A 58 -1.91 -8.39 -15.21
N ILE A 59 -0.67 -8.14 -14.76
CA ILE A 59 0.40 -9.14 -14.71
C ILE A 59 0.19 -10.01 -13.45
N PRO A 60 0.18 -11.35 -13.58
CA PRO A 60 0.10 -12.24 -12.42
C PRO A 60 1.27 -12.01 -11.48
N ILE A 61 0.95 -11.76 -10.20
CA ILE A 61 1.89 -11.82 -9.09
C ILE A 61 1.86 -13.25 -8.54
N LEU A 62 3.03 -13.90 -8.53
CA LEU A 62 3.24 -15.31 -8.18
C LEU A 62 2.78 -15.65 -6.76
#